data_AF-A0A970L375-F1
#
_entry.id   AF-A0A970L375-F1
#
_cell.length_a   1.000
_cell.length_b   1.000
_cell.length_c   1.000
_cell.angle_alpha   90.00
_cell.angle_beta   90.00
_cell.angle_gamma   90.00
#
_symmetry.space_group_name_H-M   'P 1'
#
loop_
_entity.id
_entity.type
_entity.pdbx_description
1 polymer ?
#
loop_
_entity_poly.entity_id
_entity_poly.type
_entity_poly.pdbx_seq_one_letter_code
_entity_poly.pdbx_strand_id
1 'polypeptide(L)'
;MLQHLSTWRLIFCRRRRYPLQLRPISRCPACGGDLSIRRFECERCQTAIEGRFPRSRLDRLTKEQQEFVEVFLLARGNIKEVERILGISYPTVRNRLDGILESLGHRVEKGDGSTSEQRSRILSALDRGEITVSQAIKQLRGDEDEG
;
A
#
# COMPACT_ATOMS: atom_id res chain seq x y z
N MET A 1 -18.67 -7.60 32.27
CA MET A 1 -18.89 -6.14 32.31
C MET A 1 -17.56 -5.48 32.00
N LEU A 2 -17.55 -4.66 30.93
CA LEU A 2 -16.51 -3.77 30.37
C LEU A 2 -15.26 -3.52 31.23
N GLN A 3 -14.04 -3.55 30.69
CA GLN A 3 -13.37 -2.46 29.93
C GLN A 3 -12.20 -3.09 29.12
N HIS A 4 -12.19 -3.20 27.78
CA HIS A 4 -11.93 -2.19 26.74
C HIS A 4 -10.80 -1.18 27.06
N LEU A 5 -9.80 -1.11 26.16
CA LEU A 5 -8.75 -0.08 26.00
C LEU A 5 -7.40 -0.29 26.74
N SER A 6 -6.67 -1.37 26.46
CA SER A 6 -5.28 -1.49 26.95
C SER A 6 -4.29 -2.24 26.03
N THR A 7 -4.50 -2.21 24.71
CA THR A 7 -3.55 -2.81 23.74
C THR A 7 -2.97 -1.82 22.74
N TRP A 8 -3.47 -0.58 22.70
CA TRP A 8 -3.10 0.38 21.65
C TRP A 8 -2.20 1.53 22.11
N ARG A 9 -2.03 1.73 23.43
CA ARG A 9 -1.19 2.80 23.98
C ARG A 9 0.29 2.41 24.16
N LEU A 10 0.63 1.14 23.96
CA LEU A 10 1.98 0.58 24.14
C LEU A 10 2.75 0.31 22.84
N ILE A 11 2.09 0.31 21.68
CA ILE A 11 2.78 0.17 20.39
C ILE A 11 3.44 1.49 19.97
N PHE A 12 2.96 2.65 20.47
CA PHE A 12 3.43 3.97 20.05
C PHE A 12 3.98 4.86 21.19
N CYS A 13 4.29 4.29 22.36
CA CYS A 13 4.81 5.07 23.49
C CYS A 13 6.03 4.40 24.15
N ARG A 14 7.14 4.30 23.40
CA ARG A 14 8.49 4.20 23.96
C ARG A 14 9.52 4.72 22.95
N ARG A 15 9.62 6.04 22.87
CA ARG A 15 10.86 6.83 22.73
C ARG A 15 12.07 6.07 22.14
N ARG A 16 11.99 5.67 20.87
CA ARG A 16 13.11 5.75 19.93
C ARG A 16 12.55 6.48 18.72
N ARG A 17 12.91 7.76 18.59
CA ARG A 17 12.93 8.42 17.29
C ARG A 17 13.77 7.50 16.40
N TYR A 18 13.15 6.72 15.52
CA TYR A 18 13.82 6.41 14.26
C TYR A 18 14.14 7.79 13.69
N PRO A 19 15.42 8.19 13.58
CA PRO A 19 15.74 9.50 13.05
C PRO A 19 15.03 9.59 11.71
N LEU A 20 14.19 10.61 11.58
CA LEU A 20 13.43 10.89 10.37
C LEU A 20 14.38 10.69 9.19
N GLN A 21 14.04 9.70 8.37
CA GLN A 21 14.71 9.34 7.13
C GLN A 21 15.08 10.65 6.41
N LEU A 22 16.37 10.96 6.30
CA LEU A 22 16.85 11.89 5.30
C LEU A 22 16.59 11.23 3.97
N ARG A 23 15.41 11.48 3.39
CA ARG A 23 15.09 10.97 2.07
C ARG A 23 16.12 11.56 1.11
N PRO A 24 16.93 10.72 0.43
CA PRO A 24 17.80 11.25 -0.60
C PRO A 24 16.89 11.88 -1.65
N ILE A 25 17.16 13.15 -1.98
CA ILE A 25 16.38 13.92 -2.95
C ILE A 25 16.19 13.07 -4.21
N SER A 26 14.94 12.82 -4.58
CA SER A 26 14.61 11.92 -5.69
C SER A 26 14.71 12.62 -7.04
N ARG A 27 14.40 13.92 -7.08
CA ARG A 27 14.35 14.75 -8.28
C ARG A 27 15.32 15.92 -8.22
N CYS A 28 15.89 16.28 -9.35
CA CYS A 28 16.74 17.44 -9.50
C CYS A 28 15.92 18.71 -9.22
N PRO A 29 16.29 19.57 -8.25
CA PRO A 29 15.56 20.80 -7.97
C PRO A 29 15.64 21.83 -9.11
N ALA A 30 16.59 21.69 -10.04
CA ALA A 30 16.74 22.59 -11.18
C ALA A 30 15.88 22.21 -12.39
N CYS A 31 15.70 20.92 -12.68
CA CYS A 31 15.00 20.47 -13.90
C CYS A 31 13.93 19.39 -13.69
N GLY A 32 13.75 18.90 -12.46
CA GLY A 32 12.77 17.86 -12.12
C GLY A 32 13.13 16.43 -12.56
N GLY A 33 14.26 16.25 -13.26
CA GLY A 33 14.76 14.93 -13.70
C GLY A 33 15.26 14.04 -12.56
N ASP A 34 15.48 12.76 -12.85
CA ASP A 34 15.90 11.77 -11.84
C ASP A 34 17.34 11.96 -11.39
N LEU A 35 17.57 11.95 -10.08
CA LEU A 35 18.92 11.93 -9.51
C LEU A 35 19.43 10.49 -9.37
N SER A 36 20.74 10.28 -9.56
CA SER A 36 21.43 9.01 -9.33
C SER A 36 22.52 9.16 -8.27
N ILE A 37 22.79 8.09 -7.52
CA ILE A 37 23.85 8.09 -6.52
C ILE A 37 25.19 7.99 -7.26
N ARG A 38 26.15 8.84 -6.89
CA ARG A 38 27.47 8.93 -7.54
C ARG A 38 28.63 8.41 -6.70
N ARG A 39 28.49 8.45 -5.37
CA ARG A 39 29.56 8.11 -4.43
C ARG A 39 28.99 7.44 -3.19
N PHE A 40 29.59 6.32 -2.80
CA PHE A 40 29.43 5.71 -1.49
C PHE A 40 30.72 5.88 -0.70
N GLU A 41 30.61 6.10 0.61
CA GLU A 41 31.76 6.26 1.49
C GLU A 41 31.58 5.38 2.72
N CYS A 42 32.61 4.60 3.04
CA CYS A 42 32.61 3.77 4.24
C CYS A 42 32.97 4.63 5.46
N GLU A 43 32.06 4.76 6.42
CA GLU A 43 32.30 5.53 7.65
C GLU A 43 33.44 4.97 8.53
N ARG A 44 33.81 3.70 8.35
CA ARG A 44 34.85 3.04 9.18
C ARG A 44 36.27 3.18 8.64
N CYS A 45 36.45 2.99 7.33
CA CYS A 45 37.78 2.98 6.70
C CYS A 45 37.95 4.08 5.65
N GLN A 46 36.94 4.95 5.47
CA GLN A 46 36.92 6.08 4.54
C GLN A 46 37.12 5.71 3.07
N THR A 47 37.06 4.42 2.73
CA THR A 47 37.06 3.97 1.34
C THR A 47 35.87 4.57 0.62
N ALA A 48 36.14 5.30 -0.45
CA ALA A 48 35.14 5.88 -1.32
C ALA A 48 35.06 5.10 -2.64
N ILE A 49 33.83 4.81 -3.05
CA ILE A 49 33.54 4.13 -4.30
C ILE A 49 32.71 5.08 -5.16
N GLU A 50 33.27 5.49 -6.29
CA GLU A 50 32.60 6.37 -7.25
C GLU A 50 32.12 5.61 -8.47
N GLY A 51 30.93 5.96 -8.94
CA GLY A 51 30.28 5.23 -10.02
C GLY A 51 28.95 5.84 -10.40
N ARG A 52 28.22 5.19 -11.32
CA ARG A 52 26.81 5.49 -11.55
C ARG A 52 26.01 4.35 -10.95
N PHE A 53 25.38 4.61 -9.81
CA PHE A 53 24.61 3.59 -9.10
C PHE A 53 23.12 3.79 -9.40
N PRO A 54 22.42 2.76 -9.90
CA PRO A 54 20.99 2.82 -10.07
C PRO A 54 20.31 2.91 -8.69
N ARG A 55 19.16 3.57 -8.66
CA ARG A 55 18.30 3.58 -7.48
C ARG A 55 17.59 2.25 -7.30
N SER A 56 17.23 1.94 -6.06
CA SER A 56 16.36 0.80 -5.77
C SER A 56 14.98 1.03 -6.39
N ARG A 57 14.26 -0.03 -6.74
CA ARG A 57 12.86 0.08 -7.18
C ARG A 57 11.98 0.69 -6.08
N LEU A 58 12.34 0.47 -4.81
CA LEU A 58 11.63 1.03 -3.65
C LEU A 58 11.75 2.56 -3.58
N ASP A 59 12.80 3.15 -4.16
CA ASP A 59 12.97 4.61 -4.18
C ASP A 59 11.96 5.30 -5.11
N ARG A 60 11.28 4.54 -5.98
CA ARG A 60 10.23 5.05 -6.87
C ARG A 60 8.90 5.24 -6.15
N LEU A 61 8.71 4.59 -5.01
CA LEU A 61 7.47 4.65 -4.26
C LEU A 61 7.24 6.05 -3.69
N THR A 62 6.00 6.53 -3.75
CA THR A 62 5.61 7.78 -3.10
C THR A 62 5.73 7.67 -1.58
N LYS A 63 5.61 8.80 -0.88
CA LYS A 63 5.60 8.81 0.58
C LYS A 63 4.51 7.91 1.15
N GLU A 64 3.31 8.06 0.63
CA GLU A 64 2.11 7.35 1.06
C GLU A 64 2.23 5.84 0.78
N GLN A 65 2.84 5.49 -0.35
CA GLN A 65 3.13 4.09 -0.70
C GLN A 65 4.15 3.46 0.24
N GLN A 66 5.23 4.17 0.58
CA GLN A 66 6.23 3.68 1.54
C GLN A 66 5.64 3.49 2.94
N GLU A 67 4.85 4.46 3.41
CA GLU A 67 4.13 4.36 4.69
C GLU A 67 3.19 3.15 4.71
N PHE A 68 2.48 2.89 3.61
CA PHE A 68 1.67 1.69 3.47
C PHE A 68 2.51 0.41 3.55
N VAL A 69 3.66 0.35 2.87
CA VAL A 69 4.56 -0.82 2.93
C VAL A 69 5.06 -1.05 4.36
N GLU A 70 5.43 0.01 5.08
CA GLU A 70 5.85 -0.10 6.49
C GLU A 70 4.74 -0.70 7.35
N VAL A 71 3.50 -0.20 7.22
CA VAL A 71 2.34 -0.74 7.93
C VAL A 71 2.05 -2.20 7.53
N PHE A 72 2.12 -2.52 6.25
CA PHE A 72 1.93 -3.87 5.74
C PHE A 72 2.95 -4.85 6.32
N LEU A 73 4.22 -4.46 6.40
CA LEU A 73 5.28 -5.27 7.01
C LEU A 73 5.11 -5.40 8.53
N LEU A 74 4.70 -4.34 9.23
CA LEU A 74 4.38 -4.39 10.66
C LEU A 74 3.21 -5.35 10.94
N ALA A 75 2.22 -5.38 10.06
CA ALA A 75 1.11 -6.33 10.08
C ALA A 75 1.51 -7.75 9.59
N ARG A 76 2.79 -7.99 9.29
CA ARG A 76 3.32 -9.26 8.76
C ARG A 76 2.59 -9.74 7.50
N GLY A 77 2.14 -8.79 6.68
CA GLY A 77 1.37 -9.06 5.46
C GLY A 77 -0.10 -9.44 5.67
N ASN A 78 -0.63 -9.34 6.90
CA ASN A 78 -2.05 -9.62 7.16
C ASN A 78 -2.94 -8.45 6.72
N ILE A 79 -3.63 -8.60 5.60
CA ILE A 79 -4.52 -7.58 5.02
C ILE A 79 -5.61 -7.11 6.00
N LYS A 80 -6.22 -8.03 6.76
CA LYS A 80 -7.26 -7.69 7.75
C LYS A 80 -6.71 -6.81 8.87
N GLU A 81 -5.47 -7.07 9.27
CA GLU A 81 -4.80 -6.26 10.29
C GLU A 81 -4.43 -4.88 9.72
N VAL A 82 -4.01 -4.81 8.45
CA VAL A 82 -3.76 -3.53 7.76
C VAL A 82 -5.01 -2.69 7.66
N GLU A 83 -6.17 -3.26 7.31
CA GLU A 83 -7.46 -2.57 7.32
C GLU A 83 -7.77 -1.98 8.69
N ARG A 84 -7.56 -2.78 9.74
CA ARG A 84 -7.82 -2.37 11.12
C ARG A 84 -6.89 -1.24 11.56
N ILE A 85 -5.62 -1.28 11.15
CA ILE A 85 -4.62 -0.24 11.48
C ILE A 85 -4.89 1.05 10.71
N LEU A 86 -5.21 0.96 9.42
CA LEU A 86 -5.40 2.11 8.54
C LEU A 86 -6.83 2.66 8.53
N GLY A 87 -7.79 1.91 9.10
CA GLY A 87 -9.21 2.30 9.12
C GLY A 87 -9.86 2.36 7.73
N ILE A 88 -9.37 1.55 6.79
CA ILE A 88 -9.87 1.52 5.40
C ILE A 88 -10.40 0.14 5.04
N SER A 89 -11.29 0.09 4.04
CA SER A 89 -11.91 -1.16 3.60
C SER A 89 -10.90 -2.13 2.96
N TYR A 90 -11.18 -3.44 3.08
CA TYR A 90 -10.44 -4.51 2.42
C TYR A 90 -10.12 -4.25 0.93
N PRO A 91 -11.09 -3.81 0.09
CA PRO A 91 -10.80 -3.46 -1.30
C PRO A 91 -9.81 -2.31 -1.45
N THR A 92 -9.86 -1.31 -0.56
CA THR A 92 -8.92 -0.17 -0.58
C THR A 92 -7.50 -0.62 -0.25
N VAL A 93 -7.32 -1.54 0.70
CA VAL A 93 -5.99 -2.09 1.04
C VAL A 93 -5.41 -2.85 -0.15
N ARG A 94 -6.22 -3.71 -0.79
CA ARG A 94 -5.80 -4.43 -2.00
C ARG A 94 -5.43 -3.48 -3.14
N ASN A 95 -6.29 -2.51 -3.47
CA ASN A 95 -5.99 -1.54 -4.52
C ASN A 95 -4.70 -0.75 -4.25
N ARG A 96 -4.41 -0.42 -2.98
CA ARG A 96 -3.14 0.23 -2.60
C ARG A 96 -1.95 -0.69 -2.81
N LEU A 97 -2.07 -1.97 -2.43
CA LEU A 97 -1.04 -2.97 -2.64
C LEU A 97 -0.76 -3.16 -4.14
N ASP A 98 -1.81 -3.26 -4.95
CA ASP A 98 -1.71 -3.41 -6.41
C ASP A 98 -0.99 -2.20 -7.04
N GLY A 99 -1.36 -0.98 -6.66
CA GLY A 99 -0.68 0.24 -7.14
C GLY A 99 0.80 0.32 -6.74
N ILE A 100 1.17 -0.24 -5.59
CA ILE A 100 2.58 -0.36 -5.18
C ILE A 100 3.31 -1.37 -6.07
N LEU A 101 2.72 -2.53 -6.33
CA LEU A 101 3.30 -3.54 -7.22
C LEU A 101 3.50 -2.98 -8.64
N GLU A 102 2.54 -2.23 -9.16
CA GLU A 102 2.66 -1.51 -10.44
C GLU A 102 3.82 -0.49 -10.42
N SER A 103 3.96 0.28 -9.33
CA SER A 103 5.04 1.26 -9.16
C SER A 103 6.43 0.61 -9.10
N LEU A 104 6.51 -0.64 -8.62
CA LEU A 104 7.72 -1.47 -8.63
C LEU A 104 7.98 -2.13 -10.01
N GLY A 105 7.05 -2.00 -10.95
CA GLY A 105 7.13 -2.53 -12.31
C GLY A 105 6.64 -3.96 -12.44
N HIS A 106 5.81 -4.43 -11.52
CA HIS A 106 5.12 -5.72 -11.65
C HIS A 106 3.78 -5.52 -12.36
N ARG A 107 3.46 -6.40 -13.30
CA ARG A 107 2.12 -6.47 -13.87
C ARG A 107 1.21 -7.17 -12.86
N VAL A 108 0.25 -6.44 -12.32
CA VAL A 108 -0.81 -7.03 -11.51
C VAL A 108 -1.94 -7.40 -12.46
N GLU A 109 -2.13 -8.69 -12.69
CA GLU A 109 -3.35 -9.17 -13.33
C GLU A 109 -4.48 -8.93 -12.34
N LYS A 110 -5.38 -8.00 -12.68
CA LYS A 110 -6.62 -7.83 -11.92
C LYS A 110 -7.43 -9.11 -12.13
N GLY A 111 -7.27 -10.08 -11.23
CA GLY A 111 -8.02 -11.33 -11.26
C GLY A 111 -9.51 -11.02 -11.42
N ASP A 112 -10.11 -11.71 -12.38
CA ASP A 112 -11.53 -11.98 -12.69
C ASP A 112 -12.62 -11.81 -11.59
N GLY A 113 -12.31 -11.57 -10.33
CA GLY A 113 -13.27 -11.29 -9.28
C GLY A 113 -13.73 -9.82 -9.24
N SER A 114 -14.64 -9.44 -10.14
CA SER A 114 -15.37 -8.15 -10.25
C SER A 114 -14.62 -6.90 -9.76
N THR A 115 -14.18 -6.06 -10.69
CA THR A 115 -13.44 -4.82 -10.42
C THR A 115 -14.14 -3.99 -9.32
N SER A 116 -13.39 -3.26 -8.50
CA SER A 116 -13.96 -2.32 -7.51
C SER A 116 -15.07 -1.43 -8.10
N GLU A 117 -14.95 -1.11 -9.39
CA GLU A 117 -15.95 -0.40 -10.18
C GLU A 117 -17.23 -1.22 -10.44
N GLN A 118 -17.12 -2.51 -10.79
CA GLN A 118 -18.27 -3.39 -10.98
C GLN A 118 -19.03 -3.60 -9.67
N ARG A 119 -18.33 -3.82 -8.56
CA ARG A 119 -18.98 -3.89 -7.23
C ARG A 119 -19.69 -2.59 -6.87
N SER A 120 -19.06 -1.44 -7.14
CA SER A 120 -19.66 -0.12 -6.91
C SER A 120 -20.91 0.12 -7.76
N ARG A 121 -20.90 -0.31 -9.04
CA ARG A 121 -22.09 -0.24 -9.92
C ARG A 121 -23.24 -1.08 -9.39
N ILE A 122 -22.97 -2.31 -8.95
CA ILE A 122 -24.00 -3.21 -8.39
C ILE A 122 -24.62 -2.59 -7.12
N LEU A 123 -23.79 -2.07 -6.21
CA LEU A 123 -24.28 -1.40 -5.00
C LEU A 123 -25.10 -0.15 -5.30
N SER A 124 -24.69 0.64 -6.31
CA SER A 124 -25.44 1.84 -6.72
C SER A 124 -26.78 1.50 -7.38
N ALA A 125 -26.84 0.41 -8.15
CA ALA A 125 -28.09 -0.07 -8.74
C ALA A 125 -29.07 -0.60 -7.69
N LEU A 126 -28.56 -1.22 -6.62
CA LEU A 126 -29.37 -1.64 -5.48
C LEU A 126 -29.96 -0.43 -4.73
N ASP A 127 -29.16 0.62 -4.53
CA ASP A 127 -29.60 1.86 -3.86
C ASP A 127 -30.69 2.61 -4.66
N ARG A 128 -30.58 2.59 -6.00
CA ARG A 128 -31.60 3.13 -6.91
C ARG A 128 -32.83 2.23 -7.09
N GLY A 129 -32.83 1.02 -6.54
CA GLY A 129 -33.93 0.05 -6.67
C GLY A 129 -34.03 -0.63 -8.05
N GLU A 130 -32.99 -0.55 -8.88
CA GLU A 130 -32.94 -1.16 -10.21
C GLU A 130 -32.75 -2.69 -10.14
N ILE A 131 -32.19 -3.18 -9.04
CA ILE A 131 -31.99 -4.61 -8.75
C ILE A 131 -32.45 -4.94 -7.34
N THR A 132 -32.85 -6.20 -7.13
CA THR A 132 -33.21 -6.69 -5.79
C THR A 132 -31.97 -7.12 -4.99
N VAL A 133 -32.11 -7.23 -3.67
CA VAL A 133 -31.05 -7.70 -2.77
C VAL A 133 -30.50 -9.05 -3.19
N SER A 134 -31.37 -9.98 -3.62
CA SER A 134 -30.97 -11.30 -4.10
C SER A 134 -30.17 -11.23 -5.41
N GLN A 135 -30.58 -10.36 -6.35
CA GLN A 135 -29.85 -10.13 -7.59
C GLN A 135 -28.47 -9.49 -7.35
N ALA A 136 -28.38 -8.54 -6.43
CA ALA A 136 -27.11 -7.91 -6.06
C ALA A 136 -26.13 -8.93 -5.45
N ILE A 137 -26.60 -9.80 -4.55
CA ILE A 137 -25.77 -10.86 -3.95
C ILE A 137 -25.26 -11.83 -5.02
N LYS A 138 -26.13 -12.23 -5.96
CA LYS A 138 -25.74 -13.12 -7.07
C LYS A 138 -24.64 -12.49 -7.94
N GLN A 139 -24.82 -11.23 -8.35
CA GLN A 139 -23.85 -10.52 -9.19
C GLN A 139 -22.51 -10.22 -8.46
N LEU A 140 -22.52 -10.11 -7.13
CA LEU A 140 -21.30 -9.86 -6.34
C LEU A 140 -20.46 -11.12 -6.09
N ARG A 141 -21.11 -12.29 -6.05
CA ARG A 141 -20.43 -13.57 -5.80
C ARG A 141 -19.77 -14.15 -7.06
N GLY A 142 -20.17 -13.69 -8.25
CA GLY A 142 -19.75 -14.31 -9.52
C GLY A 142 -20.49 -15.64 -9.67
N ASP A 143 -21.19 -15.84 -10.77
CA ASP A 143 -22.15 -16.93 -10.96
C ASP A 143 -21.61 -18.31 -10.52
N GLU A 144 -22.06 -18.77 -9.35
CA GLU A 144 -22.09 -20.18 -8.97
C GLU A 144 -23.55 -20.46 -8.59
N ASP A 145 -24.28 -21.01 -9.56
CA ASP A 145 -25.41 -21.94 -9.41
C ASP A 145 -26.00 -22.16 -10.82
N GLU A 146 -25.32 -22.98 -11.62
CA GLU A 146 -25.96 -23.76 -12.68
C GLU A 146 -26.14 -25.18 -12.15
N GLY A 147 -27.39 -25.63 -12.07
CA GLY A 147 -27.78 -27.05 -12.08
C GLY A 147 -27.87 -27.75 -10.74
#